data_AF-A0A7G1H496-F1
#
_entry.id   AF-A0A7G1H496-F1
#
_cell.length_a   1.000
_cell.length_b   1.000
_cell.length_c   1.000
_cell.angle_alpha   90.00
_cell.angle_beta   90.00
_cell.angle_gamma   90.00
#
_symmetry.space_group_name_H-M   'P 1'
#
loop_
_entity.id
_entity.type
_entity.pdbx_description
1 polymer ?
#
loop_
_entity_poly.entity_id
_entity_poly.type
_entity_poly.pdbx_seq_one_letter_code
_entity_poly.pdbx_strand_id
1 'polypeptide(L)'
;MNPHYGDYYQGKEKSNKPVPPADYLNPNPIPFLTVGKDTKFEFTVGMKKLKQANEILKNGSSRLISECEGLTAEKNLHEIAISWLKKALTEHGIAAKTAVGYGYFEKT
;
A
#
# COMPACT_ATOMS: atom_id res chain seq x y z
N MET A 1 16.45 4.21 3.24
CA MET A 1 16.17 2.81 2.89
C MET A 1 17.20 2.33 1.90
N ASN A 2 17.71 1.12 2.02
CA ASN A 2 18.58 0.57 0.98
C ASN A 2 17.83 -0.58 0.30
N PRO A 3 17.81 -0.66 -1.03
CA PRO A 3 17.55 -1.94 -1.67
C PRO A 3 18.61 -2.93 -1.15
N HIS A 4 18.16 -4.04 -0.54
CA HIS A 4 19.06 -5.09 -0.03
C HIS A 4 20.01 -5.60 -1.15
N TYR A 5 19.53 -5.58 -2.40
CA TYR A 5 20.29 -5.95 -3.59
C TYR A 5 20.53 -4.76 -4.54
N GLY A 6 21.03 -3.64 -4.01
CA GLY A 6 21.23 -2.41 -4.79
C GLY A 6 22.04 -2.60 -6.08
N ASP A 7 23.15 -3.33 -6.01
CA ASP A 7 24.03 -3.57 -7.18
C ASP A 7 23.35 -4.43 -8.26
N TYR A 8 22.51 -5.39 -7.87
CA TYR A 8 21.73 -6.21 -8.78
C TYR A 8 20.69 -5.38 -9.54
N TYR A 9 19.88 -4.60 -8.82
CA TYR A 9 18.84 -3.77 -9.46
C TYR A 9 19.40 -2.61 -10.30
N GLN A 10 20.64 -2.18 -10.01
CA GLN A 10 21.34 -1.19 -10.82
C GLN A 10 22.05 -1.79 -12.03
N GLY A 11 21.98 -3.12 -12.22
CA GLY A 11 22.62 -3.80 -13.34
C GLY A 11 24.14 -3.70 -13.31
N LYS A 12 24.76 -3.62 -12.13
CA LYS A 12 26.22 -3.54 -12.03
C LYS A 12 26.86 -4.88 -12.42
N GLU A 13 28.06 -4.77 -12.97
CA GLU A 13 28.87 -5.92 -13.33
C GLU A 13 30.16 -5.97 -12.52
N LYS A 14 30.58 -7.18 -12.16
CA LYS A 14 31.87 -7.47 -11.53
C LYS A 14 32.54 -8.58 -12.33
N SER A 15 33.73 -8.31 -12.86
CA SER A 15 34.47 -9.25 -13.72
C SER A 15 33.67 -9.68 -14.97
N ASN A 16 33.07 -8.71 -15.68
CA ASN A 16 32.22 -8.93 -16.88
C ASN A 16 31.04 -9.89 -16.65
N LYS A 17 30.52 -9.95 -15.42
CA LYS A 17 29.33 -10.72 -15.07
C LYS A 17 28.37 -9.85 -14.25
N PRO A 18 27.04 -9.98 -14.43
CA PRO A 18 26.07 -9.31 -13.57
C PRO A 18 26.27 -9.68 -12.11
N VAL A 19 26.19 -8.71 -11.21
CA VAL A 19 26.22 -8.95 -9.76
C VAL A 19 24.91 -9.61 -9.35
N PRO A 20 24.90 -10.86 -8.85
CA PRO A 20 23.67 -11.53 -8.44
C PRO A 20 23.10 -10.92 -7.15
N PRO A 21 21.79 -11.08 -6.88
CA PRO A 21 21.25 -10.70 -5.59
C PRO A 21 21.83 -11.65 -4.54
N ALA A 22 22.62 -11.12 -3.60
CA ALA A 22 23.27 -11.92 -2.58
C ALA A 22 23.41 -11.16 -1.25
N ASP A 23 23.39 -11.90 -0.14
CA ASP A 23 23.40 -11.32 1.21
C ASP A 23 24.75 -10.70 1.61
N TYR A 24 25.82 -10.99 0.88
CA TYR A 24 27.16 -10.42 1.13
C TYR A 24 27.35 -9.03 0.49
N LEU A 25 26.33 -8.45 -0.14
CA LEU A 25 26.41 -7.09 -0.66
C LEU A 25 26.46 -6.07 0.49
N ASN A 26 27.29 -5.04 0.35
CA ASN A 26 27.42 -4.02 1.39
C ASN A 26 26.14 -3.16 1.45
N PRO A 27 25.57 -2.94 2.65
CA PRO A 27 24.47 -2.00 2.78
C PRO A 27 24.99 -0.57 2.53
N ASN A 28 24.29 0.20 1.69
CA ASN A 28 24.61 1.60 1.40
C ASN A 28 23.57 2.57 2.01
N PRO A 29 23.70 3.02 3.28
CA PRO A 29 22.65 3.73 4.02
C PRO A 29 22.11 4.98 3.31
N ILE A 30 20.84 4.95 2.93
CA ILE A 30 20.11 6.12 2.42
C ILE A 30 19.28 6.71 3.57
N PRO A 31 19.60 7.91 4.07
CA PRO A 31 18.77 8.60 5.06
C PRO A 31 17.40 8.93 4.46
N PHE A 32 16.38 8.94 5.30
CA PHE A 32 15.01 9.27 4.91
C PHE A 32 14.31 10.00 6.05
N LEU A 33 13.36 10.87 5.69
CA LEU A 33 12.58 11.62 6.66
C LEU A 33 11.47 10.75 7.24
N THR A 34 11.18 10.96 8.52
CA THR A 34 10.06 10.34 9.23
C THR A 34 9.09 11.40 9.69
N VAL A 35 7.79 11.09 9.60
CA VAL A 35 6.73 11.95 10.13
C VAL A 35 6.44 11.54 11.58
N GLY A 36 6.20 12.53 12.45
CA GLY A 36 5.87 12.29 13.87
C GLY A 36 4.47 11.67 14.03
N LYS A 37 4.29 10.84 15.06
CA LYS A 37 3.09 10.02 15.29
C LYS A 37 1.77 10.80 15.21
N ASP A 38 1.72 12.01 15.80
CA ASP A 38 0.47 12.78 15.94
C ASP A 38 0.18 13.70 14.74
N THR A 39 0.87 13.51 13.63
CA THR A 39 0.67 14.31 12.42
C THR A 39 -0.64 13.93 11.73
N LYS A 40 -1.51 14.91 11.52
CA LYS A 40 -2.81 14.69 10.87
C LYS A 40 -2.69 14.80 9.36
N PHE A 41 -3.35 13.89 8.65
CA PHE A 41 -3.45 13.88 7.19
C PHE A 41 -4.91 13.86 6.77
N GLU A 42 -5.22 14.56 5.68
CA GLU A 42 -6.51 14.47 5.00
C GLU A 42 -6.38 13.54 3.79
N PHE A 43 -7.29 12.58 3.69
CA PHE A 43 -7.38 11.65 2.57
C PHE A 43 -8.69 11.87 1.82
N THR A 44 -8.59 12.13 0.52
CA THR A 44 -9.76 12.42 -0.32
C THR A 44 -9.88 11.38 -1.43
N VAL A 45 -11.06 10.74 -1.49
CA VAL A 45 -11.41 9.80 -2.56
C VAL A 45 -12.36 10.50 -3.52
N GLY A 46 -11.92 10.71 -4.77
CA GLY A 46 -12.71 11.34 -5.82
C GLY A 46 -13.31 10.33 -6.78
N MET A 47 -14.54 10.59 -7.25
CA MET A 47 -15.17 9.79 -8.29
C MET A 47 -16.01 10.65 -9.23
N LYS A 48 -15.89 10.43 -10.54
CA LYS A 48 -16.55 11.26 -11.56
C LYS A 48 -18.07 11.11 -11.59
N LYS A 49 -18.58 9.90 -11.30
CA LYS A 49 -20.02 9.60 -11.21
C LYS A 49 -20.25 8.56 -10.12
N LEU A 50 -21.23 8.80 -9.27
CA LEU A 50 -21.73 7.79 -8.34
C LEU A 50 -22.29 6.60 -9.13
N LYS A 51 -21.86 5.41 -8.76
CA LYS A 51 -22.33 4.14 -9.32
C LYS A 51 -22.59 3.18 -8.17
N GLN A 52 -23.72 2.50 -8.23
CA GLN A 52 -24.00 1.43 -7.28
C GLN A 52 -23.11 0.24 -7.57
N ALA A 53 -22.68 -0.46 -6.51
CA ALA A 53 -21.81 -1.62 -6.69
C ALA A 53 -22.52 -2.72 -7.50
N ASN A 54 -23.83 -2.91 -7.28
CA ASN A 54 -24.67 -3.84 -8.04
C ASN A 54 -24.71 -3.59 -9.55
N GLU A 55 -24.54 -2.34 -10.02
CA GLU A 55 -24.52 -2.03 -11.46
C GLU A 55 -23.28 -2.59 -12.16
N ILE A 56 -22.20 -2.82 -11.40
CA ILE A 56 -20.89 -3.21 -11.90
C ILE A 56 -20.62 -4.67 -11.56
N LEU A 57 -21.01 -5.09 -10.36
CA LEU A 57 -20.85 -6.44 -9.83
C LEU A 57 -22.08 -7.27 -10.15
N LYS A 58 -22.26 -7.60 -11.44
CA LYS A 58 -23.45 -8.27 -11.98
C LYS A 58 -23.86 -9.57 -11.28
N ASN A 59 -22.96 -10.22 -10.56
CA ASN A 59 -23.21 -11.49 -9.85
C ASN A 59 -23.29 -11.35 -8.32
N GLY A 60 -23.40 -10.12 -7.78
CA GLY A 60 -23.58 -9.86 -6.34
C GLY A 60 -22.41 -10.25 -5.43
N SER A 61 -21.38 -10.91 -5.96
CA SER A 61 -20.19 -11.36 -5.23
C SER A 61 -18.93 -10.99 -6.00
N SER A 62 -18.11 -10.14 -5.38
CA SER A 62 -16.74 -9.86 -5.78
C SER A 62 -15.89 -9.91 -4.52
N ARG A 63 -14.62 -10.33 -4.63
CA ARG A 63 -13.65 -10.26 -3.51
C ARG A 63 -13.63 -8.89 -2.85
N LEU A 64 -13.90 -7.84 -3.64
CA LEU A 64 -14.03 -6.45 -3.20
C LEU A 64 -15.10 -6.21 -2.12
N ILE A 65 -16.12 -7.06 -2.03
CA ILE A 65 -17.23 -6.93 -1.07
C ILE A 65 -17.22 -8.10 -0.09
N SER A 66 -17.01 -9.33 -0.58
CA SER A 66 -17.11 -10.54 0.25
C SER A 66 -16.01 -10.67 1.29
N GLU A 67 -14.82 -10.10 1.03
CA GLU A 67 -13.67 -10.20 1.95
C GLU A 67 -13.60 -9.05 2.96
N CYS A 68 -14.50 -8.07 2.87
CA CYS A 68 -14.52 -6.91 3.76
C CYS A 68 -15.76 -6.93 4.65
N GLU A 69 -15.58 -7.21 5.94
CA GLU A 69 -16.66 -7.13 6.92
C GLU A 69 -17.35 -5.76 6.88
N GLY A 70 -18.68 -5.77 6.74
CA GLY A 70 -19.51 -4.56 6.68
C GLY A 70 -19.64 -3.90 5.30
N LEU A 71 -19.09 -4.49 4.22
CA LEU A 71 -19.40 -4.10 2.85
C LEU A 71 -20.53 -4.96 2.28
N THR A 72 -21.52 -4.31 1.68
CA THR A 72 -22.62 -4.94 0.96
C THR A 72 -22.69 -4.37 -0.45
N ALA A 73 -23.32 -5.10 -1.37
CA ALA A 73 -23.46 -4.66 -2.76
C ALA A 73 -24.50 -3.53 -2.94
N GLU A 74 -25.23 -3.18 -1.87
CA GLU A 74 -26.12 -2.03 -1.78
C GLU A 74 -25.38 -0.70 -1.64
N LYS A 75 -24.11 -0.73 -1.19
CA LYS A 75 -23.27 0.46 -1.11
C LYS A 75 -22.85 0.92 -2.51
N ASN A 76 -22.64 2.22 -2.64
CA ASN A 76 -22.02 2.77 -3.84
C ASN A 76 -20.50 2.51 -3.84
N LEU A 77 -19.88 2.60 -5.01
CA LEU A 77 -18.42 2.38 -5.13
C LEU A 77 -17.57 3.35 -4.30
N HIS A 78 -18.07 4.56 -4.05
CA HIS A 78 -17.33 5.56 -3.26
C HIS A 78 -17.13 5.09 -1.82
N GLU A 79 -18.21 4.60 -1.22
CA GLU A 79 -18.21 4.06 0.14
C GLU A 79 -17.34 2.81 0.27
N ILE A 80 -17.37 1.94 -0.74
CA ILE A 80 -16.49 0.77 -0.82
C ILE A 80 -15.03 1.20 -0.84
N ALA A 81 -14.66 2.15 -1.71
CA ALA A 81 -13.30 2.65 -1.82
C ALA A 81 -12.81 3.31 -0.51
N ILE A 82 -13.67 4.12 0.13
CA ILE A 82 -13.36 4.74 1.43
C ILE A 82 -13.14 3.67 2.52
N SER A 83 -13.96 2.62 2.52
CA SER A 83 -13.85 1.55 3.52
C SER A 83 -12.54 0.78 3.37
N TRP A 84 -12.17 0.42 2.14
CA TRP A 84 -10.89 -0.23 1.86
C TRP A 84 -9.69 0.66 2.15
N LEU A 85 -9.77 1.95 1.81
CA LEU A 85 -8.71 2.90 2.14
C LEU A 85 -8.49 2.98 3.65
N LYS A 86 -9.56 3.08 4.44
CA LYS A 86 -9.47 3.08 5.91
C LYS A 86 -8.78 1.83 6.43
N LYS A 87 -9.21 0.64 5.99
CA LYS A 87 -8.59 -0.63 6.40
C LYS A 87 -7.12 -0.73 6.00
N ALA A 88 -6.78 -0.37 4.77
CA ALA A 88 -5.40 -0.39 4.31
C ALA A 88 -4.50 0.50 5.18
N LEU A 89 -4.96 1.71 5.50
CA LEU A 89 -4.23 2.65 6.35
C LEU A 89 -4.08 2.17 7.80
N THR A 90 -5.07 1.46 8.35
CA THR A 90 -5.07 0.99 9.75
C THR A 90 -4.47 -0.40 9.97
N GLU A 91 -4.51 -1.28 8.95
CA GLU A 91 -4.15 -2.71 9.09
C GLU A 91 -2.88 -3.09 8.30
N HIS A 92 -2.60 -2.41 7.19
CA HIS A 92 -1.41 -2.70 6.35
C HIS A 92 -0.35 -1.60 6.41
N GLY A 93 -0.75 -0.38 6.76
CA GLY A 93 0.08 0.81 6.69
C GLY A 93 0.46 1.17 5.25
N ILE A 94 1.14 2.30 5.10
CA ILE A 94 1.65 2.79 3.81
C ILE A 94 3.11 3.20 3.92
N ALA A 95 3.77 3.31 2.76
CA ALA A 95 5.18 3.66 2.64
C ALA A 95 6.15 2.58 3.19
N ALA A 96 7.31 3.01 3.69
CA ALA A 96 8.40 2.12 4.07
C ALA A 96 8.19 1.51 5.46
N LYS A 97 8.78 0.33 5.70
CA LYS A 97 8.92 -0.28 7.03
C LYS A 97 7.59 -0.62 7.73
N THR A 98 6.52 -0.87 6.98
CA THR A 98 5.23 -1.31 7.54
C THR A 98 5.36 -2.63 8.31
N ALA A 99 6.16 -3.57 7.82
CA ALA A 99 6.43 -4.84 8.50
C ALA A 99 7.07 -4.69 9.91
N VAL A 100 7.62 -3.51 10.23
CA VAL A 100 8.18 -3.19 11.56
C VAL A 100 7.44 -2.02 12.23
N GLY A 101 6.19 -1.77 11.84
CA GLY A 101 5.27 -0.87 12.55
C GLY A 101 5.23 0.59 12.09
N TYR A 102 5.91 0.96 11.00
CA TYR A 102 5.81 2.33 10.45
C TYR A 102 4.60 2.48 9.52
N GLY A 103 4.11 3.72 9.37
CA GLY A 103 3.17 4.07 8.30
C GLY A 103 1.71 3.66 8.55
N TYR A 104 1.38 3.28 9.79
CA TYR A 104 0.01 3.02 10.23
C TYR A 104 -0.69 4.32 10.64
N PHE A 105 -2.00 4.37 10.40
CA PHE A 105 -2.84 5.50 10.74
C PHE A 105 -3.90 5.10 11.76
N GLU A 106 -4.31 6.05 12.59
CA GLU A 106 -5.44 5.92 13.51
C GLU A 106 -6.59 6.82 13.03
N LYS A 107 -7.82 6.39 13.30
CA LYS A 107 -9.02 7.14 12.93
C LYS A 107 -9.25 8.23 13.98
N THR A 108 -9.11 9.50 13.59
CA THR A 108 -9.55 10.65 14.41
C THR A 108 -11.06 10.82 14.42
#